data_AF-A0A158HX00-F1
#
_entry.id   AF-A0A158HX00-F1
#
_cell.length_a   1.000
_cell.length_b   1.000
_cell.length_c   1.000
_cell.angle_alpha   90.00
_cell.angle_beta   90.00
_cell.angle_gamma   90.00
#
_symmetry.space_group_name_H-M   'P 1'
#
loop_
_entity.id
_entity.type
_entity.pdbx_description
1 polymer ?
#
loop_
_entity_poly.entity_id
_entity_poly.type
_entity_poly.pdbx_seq_one_letter_code
_entity_poly.pdbx_strand_id
1 'polypeptide(L)'
;MNAVVQMFDHTPRSLVEERAIRPPTIGKIRPGIKVLTRANQANEKAVKLYNDMVAAGDSFEAIGKTLETSLKLRNALIPKNVDYFVCRRSDFSNPDTADEILRLYGEDRGNGVKLYRFPVMFAFDDWLRNVPNQMAAYTTAGRQYFSEYDRDGKRYCKTYAPVERNARAQRARRSFGGRLVVHRQDDDIPDGICDPHVCPQYQDRKCNLTANFMFAVPDVKGLGLIELPTNSIYVLQKAYSAMQTVALARGRLTCTRFRLSKREFDITRVDDNGQPVRQKQMLTVLDADIDLGALLDGAEAGQPALESASRAVALIEADSTVGTLDESTLQPDDDAGGNADGSAGSTETTEDDSGIDSDETLEDKRHKMSDLLHRLGLSQPERQNGFRMYAHQTYGRGWIERIVDVDAMNARLAAALDDPASLDVEIQDAVAQAAYV
;
A
#
# COMPACT_ATOMS: atom_id res chain seq x y z
N MET A 1 -21.63 -15.51 -16.95
CA MET A 1 -20.47 -14.72 -17.38
C MET A 1 -20.56 -13.33 -16.77
N ASN A 2 -19.96 -13.12 -15.60
CA ASN A 2 -19.86 -11.78 -15.01
C ASN A 2 -18.59 -11.16 -15.58
N ALA A 3 -18.75 -10.24 -16.53
CA ALA A 3 -17.64 -9.49 -17.08
C ALA A 3 -17.06 -8.60 -15.97
N VAL A 4 -15.96 -9.06 -15.37
CA VAL A 4 -15.04 -8.21 -14.65
C VAL A 4 -14.52 -7.23 -15.69
N VAL A 5 -14.98 -5.98 -15.63
CA VAL A 5 -14.37 -4.90 -16.40
C VAL A 5 -12.98 -4.69 -15.80
N GLN A 6 -11.99 -5.40 -16.34
CA GLN A 6 -10.59 -5.08 -16.18
C GLN A 6 -10.41 -3.67 -16.75
N MET A 7 -10.27 -2.67 -15.88
CA MET A 7 -9.89 -1.33 -16.28
C MET A 7 -8.41 -1.33 -16.69
N PHE A 8 -8.11 -1.88 -17.86
CA PHE A 8 -6.86 -1.58 -18.56
C PHE A 8 -6.92 -0.13 -19.09
N ASP A 9 -6.38 0.74 -18.24
CA ASP A 9 -5.36 1.75 -18.54
C ASP A 9 -5.59 2.89 -19.56
N HIS A 10 -6.77 3.16 -20.11
CA HIS A 10 -6.94 4.36 -20.98
C HIS A 10 -8.23 5.15 -20.72
N THR A 11 -8.17 6.20 -19.87
CA THR A 11 -8.84 7.54 -20.04
C THR A 11 -8.67 8.44 -18.80
N PRO A 12 -8.55 9.80 -18.89
CA PRO A 12 -8.62 10.70 -20.06
C PRO A 12 -7.29 11.43 -20.43
N ARG A 13 -7.18 11.87 -21.69
CA ARG A 13 -5.99 12.53 -22.30
C ARG A 13 -5.81 14.02 -22.05
N SER A 14 -6.64 14.68 -21.23
CA SER A 14 -6.40 16.07 -20.77
C SER A 14 -7.53 16.58 -19.89
N LEU A 15 -7.17 17.33 -18.84
CA LEU A 15 -7.89 18.57 -18.49
C LEU A 15 -6.95 19.80 -18.47
N VAL A 16 -5.63 19.59 -18.53
CA VAL A 16 -4.76 20.02 -19.64
C VAL A 16 -3.38 19.40 -19.53
N GLU A 17 -2.94 18.89 -18.38
CA GLU A 17 -1.80 17.97 -18.35
C GLU A 17 -2.07 16.84 -17.37
N GLU A 18 -1.74 15.63 -17.80
CA GLU A 18 -1.98 14.29 -17.24
C GLU A 18 -1.70 14.20 -15.74
N ARG A 19 -2.62 14.68 -14.92
CA ARG A 19 -2.60 14.44 -13.48
C ARG A 19 -3.33 13.15 -13.20
N ALA A 20 -2.66 12.23 -12.50
CA ALA A 20 -3.30 11.06 -11.94
C ALA A 20 -4.58 11.51 -11.21
N ILE A 21 -5.73 10.94 -11.60
CA ILE A 21 -7.02 11.25 -10.98
C ILE A 21 -6.91 10.85 -9.50
N ARG A 22 -6.82 11.86 -8.63
CA ARG A 22 -6.91 11.68 -7.19
C ARG A 22 -8.29 12.11 -6.74
N PRO A 23 -9.03 11.29 -5.97
CA PRO A 23 -10.21 11.74 -5.29
C PRO A 23 -9.92 13.03 -4.51
N PRO A 24 -10.87 13.98 -4.49
CA PRO A 24 -10.67 15.22 -3.77
C PRO A 24 -10.47 14.95 -2.28
N THR A 25 -9.61 15.73 -1.65
CA THR A 25 -9.47 15.71 -0.19
C THR A 25 -10.54 16.60 0.42
N ILE A 26 -11.44 16.03 1.24
CA ILE A 26 -12.55 16.76 1.87
C ILE A 26 -12.21 17.29 3.26
N GLY A 27 -11.12 16.82 3.85
CA GLY A 27 -10.62 17.35 5.11
C GLY A 27 -9.39 16.66 5.62
N LYS A 28 -8.87 17.18 6.73
CA LYS A 28 -7.61 16.75 7.33
C LYS A 28 -7.80 16.43 8.81
N ILE A 29 -7.55 15.18 9.17
CA ILE A 29 -7.37 14.79 10.57
C ILE A 29 -5.90 14.97 10.90
N ARG A 30 -5.58 15.58 12.03
CA ARG A 30 -4.18 15.79 12.43
C ARG A 30 -3.71 14.71 13.39
N PRO A 31 -2.47 14.21 13.24
CA PRO A 31 -1.88 13.27 14.16
C PRO A 31 -1.45 13.93 15.48
N GLY A 32 -1.79 15.18 15.75
CA GLY A 32 -1.40 15.87 16.98
C GLY A 32 -1.72 17.36 16.96
N ILE A 33 -1.26 18.06 17.99
CA ILE A 33 -1.48 19.50 18.16
C ILE A 33 -0.22 20.30 17.88
N LYS A 34 -0.36 21.60 17.61
CA LYS A 34 0.76 22.54 17.71
C LYS A 34 0.56 23.42 18.94
N VAL A 35 1.62 23.61 19.72
CA VAL A 35 1.62 24.45 20.93
C VAL A 35 2.61 25.60 20.78
N LEU A 36 2.45 26.67 21.55
CA LEU A 36 3.43 27.75 21.58
C LEU A 36 4.81 27.22 22.00
N THR A 37 5.87 27.74 21.37
CA THR A 37 7.25 27.47 21.80
C THR A 37 7.50 28.05 23.20
N ARG A 38 8.46 27.50 23.95
CA ARG A 38 8.78 27.96 25.31
C ARG A 38 9.06 29.47 25.37
N ALA A 39 9.76 30.01 24.36
CA ALA A 39 10.04 31.44 24.27
C ALA A 39 8.76 32.29 24.15
N ASN A 40 7.78 31.81 23.37
CA ASN A 40 6.54 32.55 23.14
C ASN A 40 5.48 32.31 24.22
N GLN A 41 5.63 31.27 25.04
CA GLN A 41 4.78 31.05 26.22
C GLN A 41 4.99 32.13 27.30
N ALA A 42 6.14 32.82 27.32
CA ALA A 42 6.37 33.95 28.21
C ALA A 42 5.59 35.22 27.82
N ASN A 43 5.06 35.29 26.59
CA ASN A 43 4.29 36.44 26.12
C ASN A 43 2.80 36.23 26.39
N GLU A 44 2.27 36.91 27.42
CA GLU A 44 0.87 36.79 27.83
C GLU A 44 -0.13 37.08 26.70
N LYS A 45 0.17 38.03 25.81
CA LYS A 45 -0.69 38.35 24.66
C LYS A 45 -0.73 37.20 23.66
N ALA A 46 0.40 36.54 23.43
CA ALA A 46 0.48 35.39 22.54
C ALA A 46 -0.27 34.19 23.11
N VAL A 47 -0.14 33.94 24.43
CA VAL A 47 -0.86 32.87 25.13
C VAL A 47 -2.36 33.09 25.06
N LYS A 48 -2.83 34.32 25.34
CA LYS A 48 -4.26 34.66 25.29
C LYS A 48 -4.82 34.47 23.87
N LEU A 49 -4.18 35.07 22.86
CA LEU A 49 -4.61 34.95 21.47
C LEU A 49 -4.61 33.50 20.98
N TYR A 50 -3.58 32.71 21.34
CA TYR A 50 -3.52 31.30 21.01
C TYR A 50 -4.67 30.52 21.64
N ASN A 51 -4.95 30.71 22.93
CA ASN A 51 -6.02 30.00 23.63
C ASN A 51 -7.40 30.36 23.08
N ASP A 52 -7.64 31.65 22.79
CA ASP A 52 -8.91 32.15 22.24
C ASP A 52 -9.18 31.51 20.86
N MET A 53 -8.18 31.50 19.96
CA MET A 53 -8.32 30.88 18.64
C MET A 53 -8.41 29.35 18.69
N VAL A 54 -7.69 28.71 19.62
CA VAL A 54 -7.79 27.26 19.84
C VAL A 54 -9.20 26.88 20.28
N ALA A 55 -9.80 27.67 21.18
CA ALA A 55 -11.17 27.49 21.67
C ALA A 55 -12.22 27.77 20.58
N ALA A 56 -11.97 28.76 19.71
CA ALA A 56 -12.80 29.03 18.53
C ALA A 56 -12.75 27.90 17.47
N GLY A 57 -11.78 26.99 17.57
CA GLY A 57 -11.64 25.87 16.65
C GLY A 57 -10.86 26.19 15.38
N ASP A 58 -10.09 27.29 15.36
CA ASP A 58 -9.26 27.68 14.21
C ASP A 58 -8.17 26.64 13.90
N SER A 59 -7.72 26.64 12.64
CA SER A 59 -6.63 25.77 12.18
C SER A 59 -5.29 26.27 12.71
N PHE A 60 -4.35 25.36 12.97
CA PHE A 60 -3.04 25.75 13.50
C PHE A 60 -2.20 26.59 12.51
N GLU A 61 -2.46 26.50 11.21
CA GLU A 61 -1.85 27.37 10.19
C GLU A 61 -2.41 28.80 10.28
N ALA A 62 -3.73 28.94 10.47
CA ALA A 62 -4.35 30.25 10.69
C ALA A 62 -3.83 30.88 11.99
N ILE A 63 -3.79 30.11 13.09
CA ILE A 63 -3.24 30.57 14.38
C ILE A 63 -1.78 31.03 14.21
N GLY A 64 -0.93 30.24 13.55
CA GLY A 64 0.46 30.60 13.30
C GLY A 64 0.60 31.90 12.50
N LYS A 65 -0.19 32.06 11.43
CA LYS A 65 -0.19 33.26 10.58
C LYS A 65 -0.66 34.50 11.34
N THR A 66 -1.69 34.38 12.19
CA THR A 66 -2.19 35.48 13.01
C THR A 66 -1.17 35.90 14.06
N LEU A 67 -0.49 34.95 14.70
CA LEU A 67 0.60 35.24 15.65
C LEU A 67 1.77 35.96 14.96
N GLU A 68 2.14 35.55 13.75
CA GLU A 68 3.18 36.21 12.97
C GLU A 68 2.77 37.62 12.53
N THR A 69 1.54 37.81 12.07
CA THR A 69 1.06 39.11 11.58
C THR A 69 0.84 40.11 12.71
N SER A 70 0.17 39.68 13.79
CA SER A 70 -0.25 40.57 14.88
C SER A 70 0.87 40.84 15.89
N LEU A 71 1.72 39.85 16.16
CA LEU A 71 2.74 39.92 17.22
C LEU A 71 4.18 39.83 16.67
N LYS A 72 4.37 39.70 15.35
CA LYS A 72 5.69 39.55 14.70
C LYS A 72 6.50 38.36 15.22
N LEU A 73 5.81 37.32 15.70
CA LEU A 73 6.42 36.10 16.24
C LEU A 73 6.59 35.07 15.13
N ARG A 74 7.81 34.92 14.61
CA ARG A 74 8.14 33.87 13.62
C ARG A 74 8.24 32.50 14.29
N ASN A 75 7.77 31.47 13.60
CA ASN A 75 7.82 30.07 14.06
C ASN A 75 7.26 29.89 15.48
N ALA A 76 6.13 30.55 15.76
CA ALA A 76 5.61 30.64 17.12
C ALA A 76 5.11 29.31 17.69
N LEU A 77 4.79 28.35 16.82
CA LEU A 77 4.17 27.08 17.15
C LEU A 77 5.12 25.92 16.85
N ILE A 78 5.15 24.93 17.74
CA ILE A 78 5.87 23.67 17.58
C ILE A 78 4.91 22.48 17.68
N PRO A 79 5.08 21.43 16.86
CA PRO A 79 4.28 20.21 17.00
C PRO A 79 4.51 19.57 18.39
N LYS A 80 3.42 19.11 19.01
CA LYS A 80 3.46 18.33 20.25
C LYS A 80 2.83 16.97 20.01
N ASN A 81 3.54 15.94 20.41
CA ASN A 81 3.01 14.58 20.36
C ASN A 81 1.99 14.38 21.49
N VAL A 82 0.84 13.81 21.14
CA VAL A 82 -0.30 13.56 22.03
C VAL A 82 -0.89 12.19 21.70
N ASP A 83 -1.73 11.64 22.57
CA ASP A 83 -2.35 10.32 22.47
C ASP A 83 -3.67 10.29 21.69
N TYR A 84 -4.16 11.44 21.22
CA TYR A 84 -5.37 11.54 20.38
C TYR A 84 -5.12 12.22 19.02
N PHE A 85 -6.01 11.98 18.07
CA PHE A 85 -6.11 12.68 16.80
C PHE A 85 -6.96 13.93 16.93
N VAL A 86 -6.64 14.95 16.13
CA VAL A 86 -7.37 16.22 16.15
C VAL A 86 -8.24 16.34 14.92
N CYS A 87 -9.54 16.40 15.14
CA CYS A 87 -10.56 16.68 14.13
C CYS A 87 -11.12 18.07 14.41
N ARG A 88 -10.83 19.07 13.56
CA ARG A 88 -11.33 20.45 13.71
C ARG A 88 -12.25 20.79 12.56
N ARG A 89 -13.33 21.53 12.85
CA ARG A 89 -14.25 22.09 11.84
C ARG A 89 -13.51 22.87 10.74
N SER A 90 -12.49 23.64 11.10
CA SER A 90 -11.69 24.45 10.15
C SER A 90 -10.82 23.64 9.18
N ASP A 91 -10.57 22.36 9.47
CA ASP A 91 -9.68 21.50 8.67
C ASP A 91 -10.47 20.70 7.61
N PHE A 92 -11.78 20.92 7.49
CA PHE A 92 -12.67 20.25 6.55
C PHE A 92 -13.37 21.26 5.63
N SER A 93 -13.61 20.87 4.38
CA SER A 93 -14.38 21.68 3.43
C SER A 93 -15.83 21.85 3.89
N ASN A 94 -16.41 20.78 4.47
CA ASN A 94 -17.67 20.85 5.21
C ASN A 94 -17.39 20.68 6.72
N PRO A 95 -17.57 21.74 7.53
CA PRO A 95 -17.38 21.66 8.98
C PRO A 95 -18.17 20.55 9.68
N ASP A 96 -19.37 20.21 9.18
CA ASP A 96 -20.26 19.25 9.84
C ASP A 96 -19.75 17.82 9.73
N THR A 97 -18.91 17.52 8.74
CA THR A 97 -18.19 16.24 8.63
C THR A 97 -17.29 16.01 9.86
N ALA A 98 -16.64 17.06 10.37
CA ALA A 98 -15.78 16.94 11.55
C ALA A 98 -16.60 16.59 12.81
N ASP A 99 -17.76 17.21 12.94
CA ASP A 99 -18.68 16.97 14.06
C ASP A 99 -19.31 15.58 13.99
N GLU A 100 -19.68 15.11 12.79
CA GLU A 100 -20.19 13.76 12.59
C GLU A 100 -19.16 12.70 12.99
N ILE A 101 -17.89 12.86 12.59
CA ILE A 101 -16.78 11.97 12.99
C ILE A 101 -16.63 11.96 14.52
N LEU A 102 -16.63 13.13 15.17
CA LEU A 102 -16.50 13.22 16.63
C LEU A 102 -17.73 12.67 17.35
N ARG A 103 -18.93 12.81 16.78
CA ARG A 103 -20.17 12.25 17.34
C ARG A 103 -20.18 10.72 17.29
N LEU A 104 -19.66 10.13 16.22
CA LEU A 104 -19.66 8.67 16.02
C LEU A 104 -18.51 7.97 16.75
N TYR A 105 -17.31 8.57 16.76
CA TYR A 105 -16.08 7.91 17.20
C TYR A 105 -15.28 8.70 18.25
N GLY A 106 -15.76 9.87 18.67
CA GLY A 106 -15.14 10.62 19.75
C GLY A 106 -15.40 9.97 21.11
N GLU A 107 -14.39 9.98 21.97
CA GLU A 107 -14.48 9.52 23.35
C GLU A 107 -14.10 10.66 24.29
N ASP A 108 -14.81 10.81 25.40
CA ASP A 108 -14.39 11.67 26.50
C ASP A 108 -13.64 10.84 27.55
N ARG A 109 -12.37 11.17 27.78
CA ARG A 109 -11.51 10.55 28.80
C ARG A 109 -11.18 11.52 29.94
N GLY A 110 -12.02 12.54 30.15
CA GLY A 110 -11.87 13.56 31.19
C GLY A 110 -11.24 14.88 30.71
N ASN A 111 -10.87 14.98 29.44
CA ASN A 111 -10.28 16.18 28.82
C ASN A 111 -11.12 16.68 27.62
N GLY A 112 -12.41 16.36 27.65
CA GLY A 112 -13.36 16.59 26.57
C GLY A 112 -13.29 15.52 25.48
N VAL A 113 -14.27 15.55 24.58
CA VAL A 113 -14.39 14.61 23.46
C VAL A 113 -13.19 14.74 22.52
N LYS A 114 -12.44 13.64 22.35
CA LYS A 114 -11.29 13.53 21.43
C LYS A 114 -11.37 12.23 20.63
N LEU A 115 -10.69 12.21 19.49
CA LEU A 115 -10.64 11.04 18.62
C LEU A 115 -9.42 10.19 18.97
N TYR A 116 -9.59 9.06 19.65
CA TYR A 116 -8.46 8.19 20.03
C TYR A 116 -8.29 7.00 19.08
N ARG A 117 -9.41 6.43 18.64
CA ARG A 117 -9.47 5.30 17.72
C ARG A 117 -10.69 5.45 16.82
N PHE A 118 -10.52 5.20 15.53
CA PHE A 118 -11.62 5.30 14.57
C PHE A 118 -11.43 4.36 13.38
N PRO A 119 -12.53 3.88 12.76
CA PRO A 119 -12.44 3.03 11.60
C PRO A 119 -12.12 3.84 10.34
N VAL A 120 -11.39 3.21 9.42
CA VAL A 120 -11.08 3.77 8.09
C VAL A 120 -11.20 2.71 7.01
N MET A 121 -11.48 3.15 5.79
CA MET A 121 -11.48 2.33 4.58
C MET A 121 -10.60 2.97 3.53
N PHE A 122 -9.74 2.17 2.91
CA PHE A 122 -8.88 2.61 1.82
C PHE A 122 -9.61 2.51 0.48
N ALA A 123 -9.35 3.48 -0.39
CA ALA A 123 -10.04 3.62 -1.67
C ALA A 123 -9.38 2.82 -2.81
N PHE A 124 -8.14 2.39 -2.61
CA PHE A 124 -7.35 1.71 -3.62
C PHE A 124 -6.79 0.40 -3.09
N ASP A 125 -6.51 -0.55 -3.97
CA ASP A 125 -5.73 -1.75 -3.62
C ASP A 125 -4.21 -1.47 -3.66
N ASP A 126 -3.80 -0.42 -4.38
CA ASP A 126 -2.43 0.08 -4.36
C ASP A 126 -2.15 0.89 -3.09
N TRP A 127 -1.26 0.37 -2.26
CA TRP A 127 -0.84 1.02 -1.01
C TRP A 127 -0.21 2.40 -1.23
N LEU A 128 0.50 2.65 -2.34
CA LEU A 128 1.12 3.95 -2.62
C LEU A 128 0.07 5.02 -2.94
N ARG A 129 -1.09 4.64 -3.48
CA ARG A 129 -2.22 5.56 -3.67
C ARG A 129 -2.93 5.89 -2.37
N ASN A 130 -2.97 4.94 -1.44
CA ASN A 130 -3.53 5.15 -0.11
C ASN A 130 -2.58 5.89 0.84
N VAL A 131 -1.26 5.72 0.68
CA VAL A 131 -0.23 6.31 1.53
C VAL A 131 0.90 6.88 0.68
N PRO A 132 0.64 7.88 -0.18
CA PRO A 132 1.73 8.50 -0.94
C PRO A 132 2.72 9.12 0.01
N ASN A 133 3.99 8.87 -0.30
CA ASN A 133 5.11 9.30 0.50
C ASN A 133 6.24 9.75 -0.41
N GLN A 134 6.95 10.78 0.05
CA GLN A 134 8.12 11.32 -0.60
C GLN A 134 9.07 11.86 0.45
N MET A 135 10.37 11.82 0.16
CA MET A 135 11.37 12.60 0.84
C MET A 135 11.52 13.91 0.09
N ALA A 136 11.53 15.04 0.78
CA ALA A 136 11.60 16.35 0.13
C ALA A 136 12.52 17.30 0.88
N ALA A 137 13.32 18.05 0.11
CA ALA A 137 14.15 19.14 0.59
C ALA A 137 13.59 20.48 0.09
N TYR A 138 13.47 21.43 1.02
CA TYR A 138 12.91 22.75 0.75
C TYR A 138 13.96 23.83 1.01
N THR A 139 13.94 24.85 0.16
CA THR A 139 14.68 26.10 0.33
C THR A 139 13.70 27.24 0.51
N THR A 140 14.22 28.46 0.73
CA THR A 140 13.39 29.68 0.74
C THR A 140 12.62 29.88 -0.56
N ALA A 141 13.15 29.41 -1.70
CA ALA A 141 12.52 29.52 -3.01
C ALA A 141 11.49 28.40 -3.30
N GLY A 142 11.33 27.44 -2.40
CA GLY A 142 10.39 26.32 -2.54
C GLY A 142 11.08 24.95 -2.54
N ARG A 143 10.37 23.94 -3.02
CA ARG A 143 10.84 22.55 -3.07
C ARG A 143 11.97 22.42 -4.09
N GLN A 144 13.15 22.02 -3.63
CA GLN A 144 14.36 21.90 -4.45
C GLN A 144 14.54 20.48 -4.96
N TYR A 145 14.46 19.49 -4.05
CA TYR A 145 14.59 18.07 -4.35
C TYR A 145 13.40 17.32 -3.76
N PHE A 146 12.96 16.27 -4.44
CA PHE A 146 11.91 15.38 -3.93
C PHE A 146 12.04 13.98 -4.52
N SER A 147 11.69 12.97 -3.72
CA SER A 147 11.76 11.59 -4.16
C SER A 147 10.44 11.13 -4.76
N GLU A 148 10.49 10.31 -5.81
CA GLU A 148 9.32 9.66 -6.37
C GLU A 148 9.67 8.23 -6.79
N TYR A 149 8.69 7.33 -6.73
CA TYR A 149 8.84 5.97 -7.24
C TYR A 149 8.63 5.96 -8.75
N ASP A 150 9.46 5.22 -9.47
CA ASP A 150 9.27 4.95 -10.90
C ASP A 150 8.70 3.53 -11.11
N ARG A 151 8.44 3.16 -12.37
CA ARG A 151 7.81 1.88 -12.76
C ARG A 151 8.62 0.65 -12.34
N ASP A 152 9.92 0.82 -12.14
CA ASP A 152 10.84 -0.20 -11.64
C ASP A 152 10.72 -0.43 -10.12
N GLY A 153 9.87 0.34 -9.42
CA GLY A 153 9.69 0.26 -7.98
C GLY A 153 10.83 0.91 -7.19
N LYS A 154 11.87 1.42 -7.85
CA LYS A 154 12.95 2.15 -7.20
C LYS A 154 12.52 3.59 -6.95
N ARG A 155 13.11 4.17 -5.92
CA ARG A 155 12.88 5.57 -5.54
C ARG A 155 13.99 6.42 -6.13
N TYR A 156 13.63 7.41 -6.94
CA TYR A 156 14.57 8.35 -7.55
C TYR A 156 14.47 9.72 -6.91
N CYS A 157 15.60 10.39 -6.75
CA CYS A 157 15.67 11.79 -6.36
C CYS A 157 15.43 12.65 -7.60
N LYS A 158 14.40 13.48 -7.58
CA LYS A 158 14.01 14.35 -8.68
C LYS A 158 14.22 15.82 -8.34
N THR A 159 14.45 16.62 -9.37
CA THR A 159 14.54 18.08 -9.30
C THR A 159 13.84 18.73 -10.48
N TYR A 160 13.72 20.04 -10.45
CA TYR A 160 13.18 20.80 -11.58
C TYR A 160 14.29 21.16 -12.55
N ALA A 161 14.08 20.89 -13.84
CA ALA A 161 15.01 21.27 -14.89
C ALA A 161 15.36 22.77 -14.82
N PRO A 162 16.62 23.15 -15.09
CA PRO A 162 17.02 24.55 -15.12
C PRO A 162 16.22 25.29 -16.21
N VAL A 163 15.87 26.55 -15.94
CA VAL A 163 15.09 27.33 -16.90
C VAL A 163 16.00 27.76 -18.04
N GLU A 164 15.69 27.31 -19.26
CA GLU A 164 16.38 27.74 -20.47
C GLU A 164 16.19 29.26 -20.68
N ARG A 165 17.26 30.02 -20.43
CA ARG A 165 17.31 31.45 -20.73
C ARG A 165 18.16 31.65 -21.97
N ASN A 166 17.56 32.17 -23.03
CA ASN A 166 18.33 32.61 -24.18
C ASN A 166 19.21 33.80 -23.76
N ALA A 167 20.53 33.72 -23.98
CA ALA A 167 21.49 34.74 -23.57
C ALA A 167 21.20 36.14 -24.15
N ARG A 168 20.50 36.20 -25.29
CA ARG A 168 20.10 37.47 -25.93
C ARG A 168 18.75 38.01 -25.44
N ALA A 169 17.98 37.22 -24.68
CA ALA A 169 16.66 37.60 -24.22
C ALA A 169 16.70 38.17 -22.79
N GLN A 170 16.03 39.31 -22.59
CA GLN A 170 15.86 39.94 -21.27
C GLN A 170 15.03 39.08 -20.31
N ARG A 171 14.17 38.18 -20.83
CA ARG A 171 13.26 37.33 -20.04
C ARG A 171 13.42 35.86 -20.42
N ALA A 172 13.30 34.98 -19.43
CA ALA A 172 13.28 33.53 -19.65
C ALA A 172 12.00 33.09 -20.38
N ARG A 173 12.08 32.01 -21.16
CA ARG A 173 10.92 31.45 -21.86
C ARG A 173 9.93 30.90 -20.82
N ARG A 174 8.66 31.27 -20.94
CA ARG A 174 7.61 30.70 -20.09
C ARG A 174 7.38 29.25 -20.50
N SER A 175 7.45 28.32 -19.56
CA SER A 175 7.03 26.95 -19.76
C SER A 175 5.56 26.81 -19.34
N PHE A 176 4.79 26.15 -20.21
CA PHE A 176 3.46 25.68 -19.88
C PHE A 176 3.58 24.45 -18.95
N GLY A 177 2.68 24.28 -17.99
CA GLY A 177 2.76 23.15 -17.04
C GLY A 177 3.76 23.29 -15.88
N GLY A 178 4.66 24.28 -15.92
CA GLY A 178 5.72 24.46 -14.94
C GLY A 178 7.08 23.98 -15.45
N ARG A 179 8.05 23.78 -14.55
CA ARG A 179 9.37 23.24 -14.93
C ARG A 179 9.27 21.73 -15.04
N LEU A 180 9.90 21.16 -16.08
CA LEU A 180 10.00 19.71 -16.24
C LEU A 180 10.67 19.09 -15.01
N VAL A 181 10.14 17.95 -14.58
CA VAL A 181 10.73 17.17 -13.49
C VAL A 181 11.73 16.20 -14.11
N VAL A 182 12.98 16.26 -13.66
CA VAL A 182 14.08 15.42 -14.14
C VAL A 182 14.74 14.70 -12.97
N HIS A 183 15.44 13.60 -13.26
CA HIS A 183 16.25 12.93 -12.24
C HIS A 183 17.39 13.86 -11.83
N ARG A 184 17.68 13.89 -10.53
CA ARG A 184 18.85 14.58 -10.00
C ARG A 184 20.07 13.76 -10.41
N GLN A 185 20.98 14.36 -11.15
CA GLN A 185 22.24 13.74 -11.57
C GLN A 185 23.33 14.77 -11.33
N ASP A 186 23.86 14.78 -10.11
CA ASP A 186 24.99 15.63 -9.72
C ASP A 186 26.04 14.80 -8.98
N ASP A 187 27.14 15.42 -8.58
CA ASP A 187 28.26 14.72 -7.93
C ASP A 187 27.86 13.98 -6.65
N ASP A 188 26.81 14.44 -5.96
CA ASP A 188 26.30 13.79 -4.75
C ASP A 188 25.47 12.53 -5.06
N ILE A 189 24.71 12.54 -6.17
CA ILE A 189 23.81 11.45 -6.59
C ILE A 189 23.92 11.24 -8.11
N PRO A 190 24.97 10.53 -8.60
CA PRO A 190 25.24 10.39 -10.03
C PRO A 190 24.19 9.57 -10.78
N ASP A 191 23.65 8.53 -10.13
CA ASP A 191 22.65 7.60 -10.68
C ASP A 191 21.20 8.08 -10.50
N GLY A 192 21.00 9.16 -9.75
CA GLY A 192 19.70 9.70 -9.37
C GLY A 192 18.89 8.83 -8.39
N ILE A 193 19.46 7.76 -7.85
CA ILE A 193 18.77 6.89 -6.90
C ILE A 193 18.68 7.59 -5.53
N CYS A 194 17.50 7.57 -4.94
CA CYS A 194 17.27 8.18 -3.64
C CYS A 194 17.67 7.22 -2.52
N ASP A 195 18.93 7.28 -2.09
CA ASP A 195 19.41 6.58 -0.89
C ASP A 195 19.67 7.58 0.27
N PRO A 196 18.84 7.55 1.35
CA PRO A 196 19.04 8.40 2.52
C PRO A 196 20.37 8.17 3.25
N HIS A 197 20.97 6.98 3.17
CA HIS A 197 22.19 6.66 3.90
C HIS A 197 23.41 7.43 3.36
N VAL A 198 23.44 7.69 2.05
CA VAL A 198 24.53 8.42 1.39
C VAL A 198 24.17 9.86 1.04
N CYS A 199 22.87 10.21 1.01
CA CYS A 199 22.41 11.53 0.58
C CYS A 199 22.79 12.65 1.57
N PRO A 200 23.61 13.64 1.16
CA PRO A 200 24.09 14.68 2.07
C PRO A 200 22.94 15.57 2.58
N GLN A 201 21.91 15.83 1.77
CA GLN A 201 20.76 16.62 2.20
C GLN A 201 19.93 15.92 3.29
N TYR A 202 19.91 14.58 3.31
CA TYR A 202 19.27 13.82 4.38
C TYR A 202 20.11 13.84 5.66
N GLN A 203 21.42 13.60 5.53
CA GLN A 203 22.36 13.65 6.67
C GLN A 203 22.37 15.04 7.33
N ASP A 204 22.25 16.11 6.54
CA ASP A 204 22.11 17.50 7.00
C ASP A 204 20.73 17.85 7.59
N ARG A 205 19.79 16.90 7.65
CA ARG A 205 18.39 17.10 8.10
C ARG A 205 17.59 18.10 7.26
N LYS A 206 18.04 18.39 6.03
CA LYS A 206 17.36 19.29 5.08
C LYS A 206 16.29 18.55 4.27
N CYS A 207 16.44 17.24 4.08
CA CYS A 207 15.48 16.37 3.42
C CYS A 207 14.64 15.61 4.46
N ASN A 208 13.32 15.77 4.42
CA ASN A 208 12.41 15.13 5.38
C ASN A 208 11.40 14.22 4.69
N LEU A 209 11.07 13.11 5.33
CA LEU A 209 9.97 12.23 4.91
C LEU A 209 8.64 12.95 5.13
N THR A 210 7.80 12.93 4.10
CA THR A 210 6.42 13.43 4.13
C THR A 210 5.53 12.35 3.54
N ALA A 211 4.50 11.96 4.27
CA ALA A 211 3.54 10.96 3.81
C ALA A 211 2.14 11.26 4.33
N ASN A 212 1.14 10.86 3.57
CA ASN A 212 -0.25 11.17 3.85
C ASN A 212 -1.09 9.91 3.73
N PHE A 213 -1.74 9.47 4.79
CA PHE A 213 -2.80 8.47 4.66
C PHE A 213 -4.02 9.13 4.02
N MET A 214 -4.56 8.50 2.99
CA MET A 214 -5.80 8.87 2.31
C MET A 214 -6.82 7.76 2.50
N PHE A 215 -7.93 8.08 3.15
CA PHE A 215 -8.96 7.10 3.48
C PHE A 215 -10.34 7.76 3.56
N ALA A 216 -11.38 6.93 3.50
CA ALA A 216 -12.72 7.31 3.94
C ALA A 216 -12.95 6.85 5.38
N VAL A 217 -13.75 7.60 6.13
CA VAL A 217 -14.27 7.15 7.42
C VAL A 217 -15.66 6.55 7.16
N PRO A 218 -15.92 5.28 7.54
CA PRO A 218 -17.24 4.67 7.40
C PRO A 218 -18.34 5.51 8.05
N ASP A 219 -19.55 5.40 7.55
CA ASP A 219 -20.77 6.01 8.13
C ASP A 219 -20.78 7.55 8.17
N VAL A 220 -19.78 8.20 7.56
CA VAL A 220 -19.68 9.67 7.43
C VAL A 220 -19.94 10.06 5.98
N LYS A 221 -20.81 11.05 5.77
CA LYS A 221 -21.16 11.49 4.41
C LYS A 221 -20.12 12.45 3.85
N GLY A 222 -19.67 12.21 2.61
CA GLY A 222 -18.79 13.12 1.90
C GLY A 222 -18.29 12.54 0.58
N LEU A 223 -18.16 13.39 -0.44
CA LEU A 223 -17.58 13.02 -1.73
C LEU A 223 -16.08 13.34 -1.73
N GLY A 224 -15.27 12.42 -1.19
CA GLY A 224 -13.81 12.50 -1.23
C GLY A 224 -13.14 11.80 -0.05
N LEU A 225 -11.81 11.90 0.01
CA LEU A 225 -10.99 11.25 1.03
C LEU A 225 -10.54 12.23 2.11
N ILE A 226 -10.26 11.70 3.28
CA ILE A 226 -9.69 12.42 4.41
C ILE A 226 -8.19 12.14 4.46
N GLU A 227 -7.41 13.18 4.74
CA GLU A 227 -5.96 13.09 4.88
C GLU A 227 -5.55 12.99 6.36
N LEU A 228 -4.63 12.08 6.68
CA LEU A 228 -3.85 12.09 7.92
C LEU A 228 -2.35 12.14 7.58
N PRO A 229 -1.66 13.27 7.80
CA PRO A 229 -0.24 13.38 7.52
C PRO A 229 0.62 12.63 8.55
N THR A 230 1.78 12.15 8.13
CA THR A 230 2.83 11.58 8.97
C THR A 230 4.21 11.86 8.39
N ASN A 231 5.18 12.11 9.26
CA ASN A 231 6.60 12.22 8.90
C ASN A 231 7.42 11.07 9.50
N SER A 232 6.76 10.08 10.11
CA SER A 232 7.42 8.97 10.81
C SER A 232 7.57 7.76 9.89
N ILE A 233 8.82 7.34 9.66
CA ILE A 233 9.12 6.12 8.92
C ILE A 233 8.57 4.88 9.63
N TYR A 234 8.59 4.86 10.97
CA TYR A 234 8.07 3.76 11.76
C TYR A 234 6.56 3.58 11.59
N VAL A 235 5.82 4.68 11.42
CA VAL A 235 4.38 4.62 11.11
C VAL A 235 4.16 4.03 9.73
N LEU A 236 4.97 4.43 8.73
CA LEU A 236 4.85 3.89 7.38
C LEU A 236 5.19 2.41 7.30
N GLN A 237 6.28 1.97 7.92
CA GLN A 237 6.68 0.56 7.93
C GLN A 237 5.59 -0.31 8.57
N LYS A 238 5.07 0.09 9.74
CA LYS A 238 3.99 -0.66 10.40
C LYS A 238 2.70 -0.67 9.59
N ALA A 239 2.32 0.47 9.00
CA ALA A 239 1.14 0.54 8.17
C ALA A 239 1.28 -0.29 6.90
N TYR A 240 2.46 -0.27 6.26
CA TYR A 240 2.76 -1.10 5.10
C TYR A 240 2.65 -2.58 5.44
N SER A 241 3.27 -3.03 6.54
CA SER A 241 3.13 -4.42 7.00
C SER A 241 1.68 -4.79 7.27
N ALA A 242 0.90 -3.93 7.94
CA ALA A 242 -0.51 -4.19 8.19
C ALA A 242 -1.32 -4.31 6.89
N MET A 243 -1.14 -3.38 5.95
CA MET A 243 -1.79 -3.43 4.63
C MET A 243 -1.38 -4.68 3.85
N GLN A 244 -0.08 -5.02 3.83
CA GLN A 244 0.42 -6.19 3.11
C GLN A 244 -0.16 -7.48 3.67
N THR A 245 -0.29 -7.61 5.00
CA THR A 245 -0.96 -8.76 5.63
C THR A 245 -2.42 -8.86 5.19
N VAL A 246 -3.14 -7.73 5.14
CA VAL A 246 -4.54 -7.72 4.64
C VAL A 246 -4.60 -8.09 3.17
N ALA A 247 -3.71 -7.56 2.34
CA ALA A 247 -3.64 -7.87 0.91
C ALA A 247 -3.31 -9.35 0.68
N LEU A 248 -2.42 -9.94 1.47
CA LEU A 248 -2.11 -11.37 1.43
C LEU A 248 -3.32 -12.22 1.84
N ALA A 249 -4.01 -11.81 2.90
CA ALA A 249 -5.17 -12.52 3.42
C ALA A 249 -6.36 -12.46 2.44
N ARG A 250 -6.75 -11.26 2.00
CA ARG A 250 -8.01 -11.04 1.26
C ARG A 250 -7.84 -10.80 -0.24
N GLY A 251 -6.60 -10.72 -0.73
CA GLY A 251 -6.28 -10.36 -2.13
C GLY A 251 -6.50 -8.88 -2.47
N ARG A 252 -7.01 -8.06 -1.54
CA ARG A 252 -7.38 -6.65 -1.76
C ARG A 252 -7.36 -5.83 -0.48
N LEU A 253 -7.14 -4.52 -0.60
CA LEU A 253 -7.22 -3.56 0.53
C LEU A 253 -8.59 -2.89 0.60
N THR A 254 -9.24 -2.73 -0.56
CA THR A 254 -10.58 -2.17 -0.65
C THR A 254 -11.62 -3.03 0.06
N CYS A 255 -12.72 -2.40 0.49
CA CYS A 255 -13.80 -3.00 1.27
C CYS A 255 -13.36 -3.64 2.60
N THR A 256 -12.12 -3.44 3.05
CA THR A 256 -11.68 -3.86 4.38
C THR A 256 -11.73 -2.69 5.35
N ARG A 257 -12.29 -2.94 6.54
CA ARG A 257 -12.35 -1.96 7.62
C ARG A 257 -11.08 -2.06 8.45
N PHE A 258 -10.27 -1.02 8.37
CA PHE A 258 -9.13 -0.83 9.25
C PHE A 258 -9.53 0.04 10.43
N ARG A 259 -8.68 0.08 11.46
CA ARG A 259 -8.79 1.00 12.58
C ARG A 259 -7.47 1.71 12.79
N LEU A 260 -7.53 3.04 12.78
CA LEU A 260 -6.42 3.88 13.19
C LEU A 260 -6.50 4.14 14.69
N SER A 261 -5.38 3.96 15.38
CA SER A 261 -5.24 4.24 16.81
C SER A 261 -3.87 4.86 17.09
N LYS A 262 -3.67 5.37 18.31
CA LYS A 262 -2.34 5.75 18.79
C LYS A 262 -1.88 4.84 19.90
N ARG A 263 -0.62 4.40 19.82
CA ARG A 263 0.01 3.57 20.85
C ARG A 263 1.41 4.10 21.18
N GLU A 264 1.82 3.97 22.43
CA GLU A 264 3.16 4.34 22.89
C GLU A 264 4.16 3.29 22.42
N PHE A 265 5.26 3.74 21.81
CA PHE A 265 6.41 2.89 21.47
C PHE A 265 7.70 3.52 21.96
N ASP A 266 8.64 2.67 22.37
CA ASP A 266 10.02 3.05 22.61
C ASP A 266 10.79 3.02 21.28
N ILE A 267 11.13 4.20 20.78
CA ILE A 267 11.87 4.35 19.53
C ILE A 267 13.32 4.67 19.86
N THR A 268 14.25 3.98 19.19
CA THR A 268 15.67 4.29 19.30
C THR A 268 16.03 5.30 18.22
N ARG A 269 16.58 6.44 18.64
CA ARG A 269 17.05 7.52 17.76
C ARG A 269 18.52 7.78 18.06
N VAL A 270 19.32 7.99 17.01
CA VAL A 270 20.71 8.42 17.15
C VAL A 270 20.73 9.92 17.46
N ASP A 271 21.42 10.31 18.53
CA ASP A 271 21.61 11.71 18.89
C ASP A 271 22.73 12.38 18.08
N ASP A 272 22.99 13.67 18.33
CA ASP A 272 24.04 14.42 17.64
C ASP A 272 25.46 13.90 17.95
N ASN A 273 25.61 13.10 19.02
CA ASN A 273 26.88 12.48 19.42
C ASN A 273 27.04 11.05 18.87
N GLY A 274 26.11 10.58 18.04
CA GLY A 274 26.11 9.22 17.51
C GLY A 274 25.65 8.13 18.49
N GLN A 275 25.10 8.51 19.65
CA GLN A 275 24.64 7.55 20.66
C GLN A 275 23.16 7.18 20.47
N PRO A 276 22.79 5.90 20.66
CA PRO A 276 21.39 5.48 20.60
C PRO A 276 20.64 5.93 21.86
N VAL A 277 19.69 6.86 21.68
CA VAL A 277 18.79 7.35 22.73
C VAL A 277 17.40 6.75 22.52
N ARG A 278 16.84 6.14 23.58
CA ARG A 278 15.45 5.68 23.57
C ARG A 278 14.50 6.81 23.94
N GLN A 279 13.48 7.01 23.13
CA GLN A 279 12.44 8.00 23.37
C GLN A 279 11.06 7.37 23.21
N LYS A 280 10.22 7.55 24.23
CA LYS A 280 8.79 7.22 24.19
C LYS A 280 8.07 8.15 23.23
N GLN A 281 7.38 7.58 22.26
CA GLN A 281 6.60 8.33 21.28
C GLN A 281 5.27 7.64 21.02
N MET A 282 4.17 8.40 21.07
CA MET A 282 2.88 7.96 20.50
C MET A 282 3.01 7.89 18.98
N LEU A 283 2.80 6.71 18.43
CA LEU A 283 2.76 6.47 16.98
C LEU A 283 1.34 6.10 16.55
N THR A 284 0.98 6.53 15.35
CA THR A 284 -0.21 6.05 14.65
C THR A 284 0.00 4.58 14.28
N VAL A 285 -0.96 3.73 14.67
CA VAL A 285 -1.00 2.31 14.34
C VAL A 285 -2.23 2.06 13.48
N LEU A 286 -2.02 1.29 12.42
CA LEU A 286 -3.06 0.78 11.55
C LEU A 286 -3.26 -0.70 11.88
N ASP A 287 -4.44 -1.04 12.36
CA ASP A 287 -4.84 -2.42 12.63
C ASP A 287 -6.04 -2.78 11.73
N ALA A 288 -6.22 -4.06 11.44
CA ALA A 288 -7.43 -4.57 10.79
C ALA A 288 -8.04 -5.66 11.66
N ASP A 289 -9.36 -5.64 11.83
CA ASP A 289 -10.08 -6.70 12.55
C ASP A 289 -10.36 -7.85 11.57
N ILE A 290 -9.32 -8.60 11.22
CA ILE A 290 -9.41 -9.78 10.34
C ILE A 290 -9.19 -11.03 11.20
N ASP A 291 -10.11 -11.98 11.10
CA ASP A 291 -9.88 -13.33 11.64
C ASP A 291 -9.00 -14.11 10.66
N LEU A 292 -7.69 -14.01 10.88
CA LEU A 292 -6.72 -14.70 10.04
C LEU A 292 -6.88 -16.23 10.13
N GLY A 293 -7.36 -16.76 11.26
CA GLY A 293 -7.63 -18.19 11.41
C GLY A 293 -8.76 -18.64 10.50
N ALA A 294 -9.91 -17.97 10.60
CA ALA A 294 -11.07 -18.25 9.73
C ALA A 294 -10.73 -18.07 8.23
N LEU A 295 -9.85 -17.14 7.90
CA LEU A 295 -9.43 -16.90 6.52
C LEU A 295 -8.48 -17.99 6.00
N LEU A 296 -7.53 -18.45 6.82
CA LEU A 296 -6.63 -19.55 6.46
C LEU A 296 -7.35 -20.91 6.40
N ASP A 297 -8.38 -21.09 7.23
CA ASP A 297 -9.24 -22.28 7.24
C ASP A 297 -10.28 -22.26 6.11
N GLY A 298 -10.30 -21.20 5.28
CA GLY A 298 -11.25 -21.05 4.17
C GLY A 298 -12.69 -20.71 4.60
N ALA A 299 -12.96 -20.54 5.89
CA ALA A 299 -14.29 -20.22 6.42
C ALA A 299 -14.74 -18.78 6.11
N GLU A 300 -13.79 -17.86 5.86
CA GLU A 300 -14.08 -16.49 5.43
C GLU A 300 -14.21 -16.33 3.90
N ALA A 301 -14.01 -17.41 3.12
CA ALA A 301 -14.45 -17.44 1.72
C ALA A 301 -15.98 -17.40 1.76
N GLY A 302 -16.53 -16.18 1.64
CA GLY A 302 -17.94 -15.91 1.86
C GLY A 302 -18.79 -16.99 1.21
N GLN A 303 -19.74 -17.54 1.98
CA GLN A 303 -20.75 -18.48 1.48
C GLN A 303 -21.12 -18.05 0.07
N PRO A 304 -20.88 -18.87 -0.96
CA PRO A 304 -21.17 -18.49 -2.32
C PRO A 304 -22.59 -17.96 -2.33
N ALA A 305 -22.81 -16.78 -2.92
CA ALA A 305 -24.09 -16.07 -2.81
C ALA A 305 -25.29 -17.00 -3.11
N LEU A 306 -25.07 -18.01 -3.96
CA LEU A 306 -25.92 -19.16 -4.20
C LEU A 306 -26.32 -19.95 -2.94
N GLU A 307 -25.39 -20.41 -2.10
CA GLU A 307 -25.71 -21.11 -0.85
C GLU A 307 -26.47 -20.23 0.14
N SER A 308 -26.09 -18.95 0.25
CA SER A 308 -26.82 -18.01 1.12
C SER A 308 -28.25 -17.73 0.60
N ALA A 309 -28.41 -17.65 -0.72
CA ALA A 309 -29.71 -17.50 -1.37
C ALA A 309 -30.54 -18.78 -1.24
N SER A 310 -29.96 -19.95 -1.47
CA SER A 310 -30.60 -21.25 -1.28
C SER A 310 -31.03 -21.47 0.16
N ARG A 311 -30.25 -21.00 1.14
CA ARG A 311 -30.61 -21.07 2.57
C ARG A 311 -31.72 -20.10 2.93
N ALA A 312 -31.74 -18.91 2.33
CA ALA A 312 -32.84 -17.95 2.49
C ALA A 312 -34.14 -18.46 1.84
N VAL A 313 -34.05 -19.06 0.64
CA VAL A 313 -35.18 -19.71 -0.04
C VAL A 313 -35.69 -20.89 0.78
N ALA A 314 -34.80 -21.75 1.29
CA ALA A 314 -35.20 -22.88 2.14
C ALA A 314 -35.90 -22.45 3.44
N LEU A 315 -35.54 -21.30 4.01
CA LEU A 315 -36.23 -20.74 5.17
C LEU A 315 -37.62 -20.18 4.83
N ILE A 316 -37.82 -19.68 3.60
CA ILE A 316 -39.12 -19.20 3.11
C ILE A 316 -40.02 -20.38 2.73
N GLU A 317 -39.46 -21.41 2.09
CA GLU A 317 -40.18 -22.63 1.72
C GLU A 317 -40.59 -23.46 2.95
N ALA A 318 -39.76 -23.48 4.01
CA ALA A 318 -40.08 -24.18 5.25
C ALA A 318 -41.27 -23.56 6.02
N ASP A 319 -41.60 -22.28 5.78
CA ASP A 319 -42.71 -21.57 6.44
C ASP A 319 -43.96 -21.45 5.55
N SER A 320 -43.94 -22.04 4.35
CA SER A 320 -45.00 -21.93 3.37
C SER A 320 -45.82 -23.22 3.26
N THR A 321 -46.78 -23.43 4.17
CA THR A 321 -47.86 -24.40 3.92
C THR A 321 -48.93 -23.81 2.99
N VAL A 322 -49.02 -24.42 1.81
CA VAL A 322 -50.13 -24.47 0.82
C VAL A 322 -50.18 -23.42 -0.30
N GLY A 323 -50.12 -23.94 -1.54
CA GLY A 323 -50.58 -23.27 -2.76
C GLY A 323 -50.03 -23.89 -4.06
N THR A 324 -50.32 -25.17 -4.32
CA THR A 324 -50.08 -25.85 -5.61
C THR A 324 -50.72 -25.10 -6.77
N LEU A 325 -49.94 -24.80 -7.81
CA LEU A 325 -50.41 -24.75 -9.20
C LEU A 325 -49.40 -25.44 -10.11
N ASP A 326 -49.98 -26.24 -10.99
CA ASP A 326 -49.44 -27.36 -11.75
C ASP A 326 -48.69 -26.91 -13.01
N GLU A 327 -47.63 -27.67 -13.30
CA GLU A 327 -47.22 -28.25 -14.58
C GLU A 327 -47.30 -27.44 -15.89
N SER A 328 -46.15 -27.27 -16.54
CA SER A 328 -45.92 -27.75 -17.92
C SER A 328 -44.43 -27.79 -18.28
N THR A 329 -43.89 -29.00 -18.21
CA THR A 329 -42.99 -29.66 -19.17
C THR A 329 -42.37 -28.85 -20.32
N LEU A 330 -41.05 -29.00 -20.49
CA LEU A 330 -40.43 -29.65 -21.66
C LEU A 330 -38.91 -29.81 -21.41
N GLN A 331 -38.44 -31.05 -21.58
CA GLN A 331 -37.06 -31.51 -21.46
C GLN A 331 -36.48 -31.73 -22.90
N PRO A 332 -35.24 -32.21 -23.06
CA PRO A 332 -34.16 -31.56 -23.81
C PRO A 332 -33.90 -32.21 -25.19
N ASP A 333 -33.02 -31.63 -25.99
CA ASP A 333 -32.29 -32.38 -27.01
C ASP A 333 -30.79 -32.08 -26.90
N ASP A 334 -30.03 -33.15 -26.68
CA ASP A 334 -28.60 -33.24 -26.88
C ASP A 334 -28.28 -33.18 -28.38
N ASP A 335 -27.21 -32.49 -28.77
CA ASP A 335 -26.43 -32.97 -29.91
C ASP A 335 -24.96 -32.61 -29.80
N ALA A 336 -24.14 -33.62 -30.05
CA ALA A 336 -22.70 -33.61 -29.96
C ALA A 336 -22.09 -33.24 -31.32
N GLY A 337 -20.96 -32.54 -31.30
CA GLY A 337 -20.18 -32.27 -32.51
C GLY A 337 -18.78 -31.79 -32.17
N GLY A 338 -17.84 -32.71 -32.10
CA GLY A 338 -16.40 -32.40 -32.08
C GLY A 338 -15.90 -32.02 -33.47
N ASN A 339 -14.84 -31.20 -33.51
CA ASN A 339 -13.61 -31.56 -34.21
C ASN A 339 -12.49 -30.55 -33.96
N ALA A 340 -11.29 -31.12 -34.00
CA ALA A 340 -9.99 -30.52 -33.80
C ALA A 340 -9.64 -29.41 -34.82
N ASP A 341 -8.69 -28.55 -34.45
CA ASP A 341 -7.52 -28.39 -35.32
C ASP A 341 -6.30 -27.94 -34.51
N GLY A 342 -5.17 -28.61 -34.75
CA GLY A 342 -3.86 -28.22 -34.27
C GLY A 342 -3.14 -27.45 -35.36
N SER A 343 -2.29 -26.49 -34.98
CA SER A 343 -1.26 -25.99 -35.88
C SER A 343 -0.03 -25.58 -35.11
N ALA A 344 1.10 -26.07 -35.59
CA ALA A 344 2.41 -26.00 -35.00
C ALA A 344 3.24 -24.84 -35.56
N GLY A 345 4.18 -24.38 -34.72
CA GLY A 345 5.55 -24.07 -35.12
C GLY A 345 5.89 -22.62 -35.42
N SER A 346 6.81 -22.04 -34.64
CA SER A 346 8.13 -21.62 -35.14
C SER A 346 9.13 -21.37 -34.00
N THR A 347 10.38 -21.69 -34.31
CA THR A 347 11.59 -21.83 -33.49
C THR A 347 12.42 -20.54 -33.45
N GLU A 348 13.20 -20.31 -32.38
CA GLU A 348 14.53 -19.63 -32.39
C GLU A 348 15.26 -19.91 -31.04
N THR A 349 16.15 -20.92 -30.96
CA THR A 349 17.64 -20.87 -30.87
C THR A 349 18.30 -19.88 -29.90
N THR A 350 19.00 -20.40 -28.87
CA THR A 350 20.36 -20.04 -28.34
C THR A 350 20.61 -20.90 -27.09
N GLU A 351 21.52 -21.87 -27.09
CA GLU A 351 22.98 -21.85 -26.89
C GLU A 351 23.31 -22.63 -25.60
N ASP A 352 24.13 -23.66 -25.76
CA ASP A 352 24.77 -24.46 -24.71
C ASP A 352 25.62 -23.58 -23.78
N ASP A 353 25.51 -23.81 -22.46
CA ASP A 353 26.73 -23.84 -21.63
C ASP A 353 26.57 -24.79 -20.45
N SER A 354 27.56 -25.67 -20.33
CA SER A 354 27.68 -26.70 -19.32
C SER A 354 28.86 -26.32 -18.42
N GLY A 355 28.60 -25.45 -17.45
CA GLY A 355 29.56 -25.05 -16.42
C GLY A 355 29.04 -25.41 -15.04
N ILE A 356 29.68 -26.38 -14.36
CA ILE A 356 29.51 -26.60 -12.92
C ILE A 356 30.23 -25.43 -12.23
N ASP A 357 29.51 -24.37 -11.90
CA ASP A 357 30.06 -23.21 -11.20
C ASP A 357 29.87 -23.38 -9.69
N SER A 358 30.97 -23.53 -8.97
CA SER A 358 30.99 -23.89 -7.54
C SER A 358 30.74 -22.72 -6.58
N ASP A 359 30.15 -21.61 -7.06
CA ASP A 359 29.88 -20.40 -6.28
C ASP A 359 28.43 -19.87 -6.39
N GLU A 360 27.51 -20.61 -7.02
CA GLU A 360 26.09 -20.21 -7.10
C GLU A 360 25.42 -20.18 -5.71
N THR A 361 24.79 -19.05 -5.37
CA THR A 361 24.06 -18.91 -4.10
C THR A 361 22.77 -19.73 -4.10
N LEU A 362 22.22 -20.05 -2.92
CA LEU A 362 20.93 -20.76 -2.81
C LEU A 362 19.79 -20.00 -3.51
N GLU A 363 19.87 -18.68 -3.58
CA GLU A 363 18.89 -17.83 -4.27
C GLU A 363 18.97 -18.00 -5.79
N ASP A 364 20.17 -18.05 -6.36
CA ASP A 364 20.40 -18.30 -7.79
C ASP A 364 19.87 -19.68 -8.22
N LYS A 365 20.11 -20.69 -7.39
CA LYS A 365 19.61 -22.06 -7.60
C LYS A 365 18.09 -22.14 -7.55
N ARG A 366 17.44 -21.33 -6.72
CA ARG A 366 15.97 -21.23 -6.66
C ARG A 366 15.41 -20.48 -7.85
N HIS A 367 16.11 -19.47 -8.36
CA HIS A 367 15.74 -18.79 -9.60
C HIS A 367 15.81 -19.75 -10.80
N LYS A 368 16.89 -20.54 -10.92
CA LYS A 368 17.04 -21.60 -11.92
C LYS A 368 15.91 -22.63 -11.86
N MET A 369 15.55 -23.06 -10.65
CA MET A 369 14.41 -23.95 -10.44
C MET A 369 13.09 -23.35 -10.91
N SER A 370 12.85 -22.08 -10.60
CA SER A 370 11.64 -21.38 -11.02
C SER A 370 11.53 -21.26 -12.54
N ASP A 371 12.66 -21.02 -13.23
CA ASP A 371 12.70 -20.96 -14.69
C ASP A 371 12.40 -22.34 -15.31
N LEU A 372 13.04 -23.40 -14.81
CA LEU A 372 12.79 -24.77 -15.28
C LEU A 372 11.34 -25.21 -15.07
N LEU A 373 10.73 -24.87 -13.92
CA LEU A 373 9.31 -25.13 -13.65
C LEU A 373 8.38 -24.38 -14.61
N HIS A 374 8.76 -23.15 -14.99
CA HIS A 374 8.01 -22.37 -15.97
C HIS A 374 8.08 -23.00 -17.36
N ARG A 375 9.29 -23.39 -17.79
CA ARG A 375 9.53 -24.05 -19.09
C ARG A 375 8.81 -25.39 -19.23
N LEU A 376 8.67 -26.15 -18.15
CA LEU A 376 7.92 -27.42 -18.10
C LEU A 376 6.40 -27.25 -17.93
N GLY A 377 5.92 -26.01 -17.80
CA GLY A 377 4.50 -25.73 -17.57
C GLY A 377 3.98 -26.19 -16.20
N LEU A 378 4.88 -26.47 -15.25
CA LEU A 378 4.55 -26.89 -13.87
C LEU A 378 4.22 -25.70 -12.96
N SER A 379 4.33 -24.47 -13.46
CA SER A 379 3.85 -23.26 -12.80
C SER A 379 2.34 -23.04 -12.90
N GLN A 380 1.61 -23.86 -13.68
CA GLN A 380 0.15 -23.79 -13.78
C GLN A 380 -0.52 -24.30 -12.49
N PRO A 381 -1.62 -23.66 -12.01
CA PRO A 381 -2.23 -23.99 -10.72
C PRO A 381 -2.61 -25.47 -10.56
N GLU A 382 -3.08 -26.10 -11.64
CA GLU A 382 -3.52 -27.50 -11.65
C GLU A 382 -2.35 -28.48 -11.50
N ARG A 383 -1.18 -28.18 -12.09
CA ARG A 383 0.02 -29.04 -12.06
C ARG A 383 0.94 -28.72 -10.88
N GLN A 384 0.85 -27.50 -10.34
CA GLN A 384 1.67 -27.04 -9.22
C GLN A 384 1.41 -27.86 -7.95
N ASN A 385 0.17 -28.30 -7.71
CA ASN A 385 -0.15 -29.11 -6.54
C ASN A 385 0.47 -30.52 -6.63
N GLY A 386 0.36 -31.18 -7.78
CA GLY A 386 0.98 -32.49 -8.01
C GLY A 386 2.50 -32.45 -7.87
N PHE A 387 3.15 -31.43 -8.44
CA PHE A 387 4.59 -31.25 -8.29
C PHE A 387 5.01 -31.03 -6.82
N ARG A 388 4.23 -30.25 -6.05
CA ARG A 388 4.49 -30.08 -4.61
C ARG A 388 4.42 -31.39 -3.84
N MET A 389 3.44 -32.24 -4.15
CA MET A 389 3.27 -33.55 -3.53
C MET A 389 4.45 -34.46 -3.85
N TYR A 390 4.84 -34.54 -5.13
CA TYR A 390 6.05 -35.25 -5.57
C TYR A 390 7.30 -34.75 -4.83
N ALA A 391 7.55 -33.44 -4.80
CA ALA A 391 8.74 -32.88 -4.16
C ALA A 391 8.78 -33.14 -2.64
N HIS A 392 7.62 -33.08 -1.98
CA HIS A 392 7.52 -33.43 -0.55
C HIS A 392 7.71 -34.91 -0.27
N GLN A 393 7.30 -35.79 -1.18
CA GLN A 393 7.51 -37.23 -1.04
C GLN A 393 8.97 -37.61 -1.26
N THR A 394 9.62 -37.02 -2.27
CA THR A 394 10.98 -37.36 -2.66
C THR A 394 12.02 -36.77 -1.70
N TYR A 395 11.82 -35.51 -1.26
CA TYR A 395 12.82 -34.80 -0.46
C TYR A 395 12.35 -34.47 0.98
N GLY A 396 11.05 -34.53 1.28
CA GLY A 396 10.51 -34.20 2.61
C GLY A 396 10.11 -32.74 2.80
N ARG A 397 9.79 -32.34 4.04
CA ARG A 397 9.44 -30.94 4.37
C ARG A 397 10.71 -30.08 4.47
N GLY A 398 10.66 -28.85 3.95
CA GLY A 398 11.78 -27.89 4.04
C GLY A 398 12.91 -28.10 3.02
N TRP A 399 12.73 -28.96 2.02
CA TRP A 399 13.78 -29.26 1.02
C TRP A 399 14.27 -28.04 0.23
N ILE A 400 13.44 -27.01 0.06
CA ILE A 400 13.77 -25.76 -0.67
C ILE A 400 14.88 -24.95 0.03
N GLU A 401 15.14 -25.22 1.32
CA GLU A 401 16.20 -24.55 2.10
C GLU A 401 17.53 -25.35 2.10
N ARG A 402 17.54 -26.59 1.59
CA ARG A 402 18.73 -27.45 1.56
C ARG A 402 19.34 -27.44 0.16
N ILE A 403 20.54 -26.87 0.04
CA ILE A 403 21.27 -26.67 -1.24
C ILE A 403 21.34 -27.97 -2.06
N VAL A 404 21.67 -29.10 -1.41
CA VAL A 404 21.82 -30.40 -2.07
C VAL A 404 20.52 -30.89 -2.73
N ASP A 405 19.37 -30.63 -2.11
CA ASP A 405 18.08 -31.07 -2.65
C ASP A 405 17.61 -30.16 -3.79
N VAL A 406 17.88 -28.85 -3.68
CA VAL A 406 17.60 -27.89 -4.75
C VAL A 406 18.46 -28.21 -5.98
N ASP A 407 19.71 -28.60 -5.79
CA ASP A 407 20.59 -29.07 -6.87
C ASP A 407 20.07 -30.35 -7.52
N ALA A 408 19.68 -31.34 -6.72
CA ALA A 408 19.10 -32.59 -7.22
C ALA A 408 17.80 -32.35 -8.00
N MET A 409 16.94 -31.45 -7.51
CA MET A 409 15.71 -31.06 -8.20
C MET A 409 16.00 -30.32 -9.51
N ASN A 410 16.95 -29.38 -9.51
CA ASN A 410 17.35 -28.66 -10.73
C ASN A 410 17.90 -29.61 -11.79
N ALA A 411 18.72 -30.59 -11.40
CA ALA A 411 19.20 -31.62 -12.31
C ALA A 411 18.05 -32.48 -12.88
N ARG A 412 17.08 -32.86 -12.05
CA ARG A 412 15.90 -33.64 -12.48
C ARG A 412 14.99 -32.86 -13.43
N LEU A 413 14.76 -31.58 -13.14
CA LEU A 413 13.95 -30.70 -13.99
C LEU A 413 14.67 -30.38 -15.32
N ALA A 414 15.99 -30.22 -15.30
CA ALA A 414 16.78 -30.07 -16.52
C ALA A 414 16.67 -31.33 -17.40
N ALA A 415 16.80 -32.53 -16.83
CA ALA A 415 16.60 -33.78 -17.56
C ALA A 415 15.15 -33.97 -18.07
N ALA A 416 14.17 -33.43 -17.35
CA ALA A 416 12.77 -33.47 -17.77
C ALA A 416 12.46 -32.58 -18.98
N LEU A 417 13.36 -31.67 -19.38
CA LEU A 417 13.19 -30.92 -20.63
C LEU A 417 13.30 -31.85 -21.86
N ASP A 418 14.11 -32.91 -21.77
CA ASP A 418 14.30 -33.88 -22.85
C ASP A 418 13.27 -35.03 -22.80
N ASP A 419 12.79 -35.39 -21.61
CA ASP A 419 11.72 -36.37 -21.39
C ASP A 419 10.68 -35.88 -20.37
N PRO A 420 9.73 -35.02 -20.79
CA PRO A 420 8.67 -34.51 -19.91
C PRO A 420 7.71 -35.61 -19.43
N ALA A 421 7.48 -36.65 -20.25
CA ALA A 421 6.51 -37.70 -19.97
C ALA A 421 6.92 -38.55 -18.77
N SER A 422 8.22 -38.84 -18.61
CA SER A 422 8.74 -39.54 -17.43
C SER A 422 8.46 -38.78 -16.13
N LEU A 423 8.64 -37.45 -16.13
CA LEU A 423 8.37 -36.64 -14.94
C LEU A 423 6.87 -36.58 -14.61
N ASP A 424 6.01 -36.54 -15.63
CA ASP A 424 4.57 -36.54 -15.43
C ASP A 424 4.04 -37.84 -14.81
N VAL A 425 4.62 -38.98 -15.18
CA VAL A 425 4.31 -40.28 -14.55
C VAL A 425 4.71 -40.28 -13.07
N GLU A 426 5.92 -39.78 -12.74
CA GLU A 426 6.37 -39.68 -11.34
C GLU A 426 5.45 -38.77 -10.49
N ILE A 427 4.99 -37.66 -11.07
CA ILE A 427 4.06 -36.75 -10.40
C ILE A 427 2.69 -37.41 -10.20
N GLN A 428 2.18 -38.13 -11.20
CA GLN A 428 0.91 -38.84 -11.10
C GLN A 428 0.96 -39.97 -10.07
N ASP A 429 2.06 -40.72 -10.00
CA ASP A 429 2.27 -41.76 -8.99
C ASP A 429 2.30 -41.18 -7.57
N ALA A 430 2.96 -40.03 -7.38
CA ALA A 430 3.00 -39.35 -6.10
C ALA A 430 1.60 -38.83 -5.66
N VAL A 431 0.83 -38.31 -6.61
CA VAL A 431 -0.57 -37.88 -6.36
C VAL A 431 -1.45 -39.08 -6.01
N ALA A 432 -1.31 -40.19 -6.74
CA ALA A 432 -2.08 -41.40 -6.48
C ALA A 432 -1.77 -41.99 -5.09
N GLN A 433 -0.49 -42.08 -4.71
CA GLN A 433 -0.08 -42.62 -3.42
C GLN A 433 -0.55 -41.77 -2.23
N ALA A 434 -0.58 -40.45 -2.39
CA ALA A 434 -1.10 -39.54 -1.37
C ALA A 434 -2.64 -39.56 -1.24
N ALA A 435 -3.37 -40.08 -2.22
CA ALA A 435 -4.83 -40.28 -2.14
C ALA A 435 -5.23 -41.57 -1.38
N TYR A 436 -4.26 -42.47 -1.13
CA TYR A 436 -4.46 -43.73 -0.39
C TYR A 436 -4.03 -43.66 1.09
N VAL A 437 -3.55 -42.50 1.56
CA VAL A 437 -3.20 -42.19 2.95
C VAL A 437 -4.25 -41.25 3.53
#